data_AF-T1HQW7-F1
#
_entry.id   AF-T1HQW7-F1
#
_cell.length_a   1.000
_cell.length_b   1.000
_cell.length_c   1.000
_cell.angle_alpha   90.00
_cell.angle_beta   90.00
_cell.angle_gamma   90.00
#
_symmetry.space_group_name_H-M   'P 1'
#
loop_
_entity.id
_entity.type
_entity.pdbx_description
1 polymer ?
#
loop_
_entity_poly.entity_id
_entity_poly.type
_entity_poly.pdbx_seq_one_letter_code
_entity_poly.pdbx_strand_id
1 'polypeptide(L)'
;MDLQEEEREVILSIYEGDPAFNQLSPITYQYKYGTDGDPKSFLLEISWGENYPNDKPKVNMDTFYNKHINEKAKKKICDSLLQEAEQFLGGAMTYSLIEFIKEKYDELTAEDFSLTTFVEASSPVE
;
A
#
# COMPACT_ATOMS: atom_id res chain seq x y z
N MET A 1 14.02 -23.06 9.51
CA MET A 1 12.67 -22.49 9.41
C MET A 1 12.82 -21.28 8.52
N ASP A 2 12.11 -21.30 7.40
CA ASP A 2 12.12 -20.22 6.43
C ASP A 2 11.34 -19.05 7.06
N LEU A 3 12.02 -17.95 7.39
CA LEU A 3 11.43 -16.77 8.06
C LEU A 3 10.14 -16.29 7.38
N GLN A 4 10.06 -16.48 6.06
CA GLN A 4 8.88 -16.20 5.25
C GLN A 4 7.67 -17.05 5.65
N GLU A 5 7.87 -18.35 5.88
CA GLU A 5 6.80 -19.26 6.26
C GLU A 5 6.27 -18.94 7.65
N GLU A 6 7.17 -18.67 8.60
CA GLU A 6 6.80 -18.24 9.95
C GLU A 6 6.00 -16.93 9.92
N GLU A 7 6.47 -15.93 9.17
CA GLU A 7 5.75 -14.66 9.00
C GLU A 7 4.39 -14.86 8.33
N ARG A 8 4.31 -15.72 7.31
CA ARG A 8 3.06 -16.01 6.59
C ARG A 8 2.01 -16.55 7.55
N GLU A 9 2.35 -17.53 8.37
CA GLU A 9 1.38 -18.12 9.30
C GLU A 9 0.85 -17.07 10.29
N VAL A 10 1.74 -16.19 10.78
CA VAL A 10 1.37 -15.08 11.64
C VAL A 10 0.44 -14.09 10.93
N ILE A 11 0.79 -13.65 9.72
CA ILE A 11 -0.02 -12.74 8.90
C ILE A 11 -1.41 -13.33 8.67
N LEU A 12 -1.48 -14.59 8.24
CA LEU A 12 -2.75 -15.26 7.96
C LEU A 12 -3.62 -15.37 9.20
N SER A 13 -3.02 -15.63 10.37
CA SER A 13 -3.76 -15.67 11.63
C SER A 13 -4.24 -14.28 12.08
N ILE A 14 -3.50 -13.21 11.79
CA ILE A 14 -3.88 -11.82 12.14
C ILE A 14 -5.04 -11.35 11.27
N TYR A 15 -4.96 -11.60 9.96
CA TYR A 15 -5.97 -11.18 8.99
C TYR A 15 -7.03 -12.25 8.71
N GLU A 16 -7.11 -13.28 9.55
CA GLU A 16 -8.11 -14.34 9.41
C GLU A 16 -9.52 -13.72 9.52
N GLY A 17 -10.30 -13.82 8.43
CA GLY A 17 -11.65 -13.26 8.36
C GLY A 17 -11.72 -11.77 8.04
N ASP A 18 -10.59 -11.11 7.78
CA ASP A 18 -10.57 -9.73 7.29
C ASP A 18 -10.88 -9.68 5.78
N PRO A 19 -11.96 -9.00 5.34
CA PRO A 19 -12.35 -8.98 3.94
C PRO A 19 -11.49 -8.05 3.07
N ALA A 20 -10.68 -7.18 3.69
CA ALA A 20 -9.78 -6.27 2.98
C ALA A 20 -8.45 -6.96 2.63
N PHE A 21 -8.02 -7.94 3.43
CA PHE A 21 -6.84 -8.75 3.15
C PHE A 21 -7.15 -9.92 2.19
N ASN A 22 -6.34 -10.06 1.15
CA ASN A 22 -6.41 -11.15 0.18
C ASN A 22 -5.02 -11.74 -0.05
N GLN A 23 -4.87 -13.04 0.12
CA GLN A 23 -3.66 -13.75 -0.25
C GLN A 23 -3.76 -14.22 -1.70
N LEU A 24 -2.95 -13.64 -2.60
CA LEU A 24 -2.88 -14.07 -4.00
C LEU A 24 -1.94 -15.27 -4.17
N SER A 25 -0.88 -15.36 -3.37
CA SER A 25 0.13 -16.41 -3.42
C SER A 25 0.83 -16.56 -2.06
N PRO A 26 1.58 -17.65 -1.80
CA PRO A 26 2.33 -17.82 -0.54
C PRO A 26 3.39 -16.75 -0.27
N ILE A 27 3.71 -15.93 -1.27
CA ILE A 27 4.63 -14.81 -1.20
C ILE A 27 3.98 -13.49 -1.64
N THR A 28 2.71 -13.48 -2.03
CA THR A 28 2.03 -12.29 -2.54
C THR A 28 0.74 -12.04 -1.80
N TYR A 29 0.68 -10.86 -1.19
CA TYR A 29 -0.40 -10.42 -0.33
C TYR A 29 -0.97 -9.13 -0.88
N GLN A 30 -2.28 -8.99 -0.78
CA GLN A 30 -2.99 -7.82 -1.23
C GLN A 30 -3.85 -7.30 -0.08
N TYR A 31 -3.81 -5.99 0.16
CA TYR A 31 -4.62 -5.35 1.20
C TYR A 31 -5.38 -4.16 0.63
N LYS A 32 -6.68 -4.10 0.89
CA LYS A 32 -7.55 -2.99 0.50
C LYS A 32 -7.60 -1.94 1.60
N TYR A 33 -7.15 -0.73 1.28
CA TYR A 33 -7.31 0.44 2.12
C TYR A 33 -8.53 1.24 1.69
N GLY A 34 -9.25 1.77 2.68
CA GLY A 34 -10.45 2.58 2.45
C GLY A 34 -11.74 1.77 2.37
N THR A 35 -12.85 2.49 2.40
CA THR A 35 -14.21 1.95 2.37
C THR A 35 -14.70 1.65 0.97
N ASP A 36 -15.62 0.69 0.83
CA ASP A 36 -16.25 0.41 -0.46
C ASP A 36 -17.10 1.62 -0.89
N GLY A 37 -16.77 2.20 -2.05
CA GLY A 37 -17.40 3.40 -2.57
C GLY A 37 -16.63 4.70 -2.30
N ASP A 38 -15.54 4.65 -1.53
CA ASP A 38 -14.68 5.82 -1.30
C ASP A 38 -13.75 6.05 -2.51
N PRO A 39 -13.68 7.27 -3.07
CA PRO A 39 -12.77 7.59 -4.18
C PRO A 39 -11.30 7.54 -3.75
N LYS A 40 -11.02 7.38 -2.45
CA LYS A 40 -9.68 7.31 -1.87
C LYS A 40 -9.21 5.87 -1.62
N SER A 41 -10.07 4.88 -1.87
CA SER A 41 -9.79 3.48 -1.56
C SER A 41 -8.83 2.84 -2.56
N PHE A 42 -7.85 2.07 -2.11
CA PHE A 42 -6.86 1.44 -2.99
C PHE A 42 -6.42 0.06 -2.54
N LEU A 43 -5.95 -0.74 -3.50
CA LEU A 43 -5.35 -2.05 -3.28
C LEU A 43 -3.83 -1.93 -3.30
N LEU A 44 -3.20 -2.30 -2.20
CA LEU A 44 -1.76 -2.46 -2.11
C LEU A 44 -1.42 -3.94 -2.29
N GLU A 45 -0.45 -4.23 -3.14
CA GLU A 45 0.06 -5.58 -3.33
C GLU A 45 1.52 -5.64 -2.89
N ILE A 46 1.85 -6.59 -2.02
CA ILE A 46 3.18 -6.83 -1.48
C ILE A 46 3.60 -8.23 -1.89
N SER A 47 4.74 -8.35 -2.56
CA SER A 47 5.31 -9.62 -3.00
C SER A 47 6.71 -9.82 -2.42
N TRP A 48 6.96 -10.95 -1.77
CA TRP A 48 8.27 -11.31 -1.26
C TRP A 48 9.17 -11.78 -2.39
N GLY A 49 10.39 -11.23 -2.42
CA GLY A 49 11.44 -11.71 -3.32
C GLY A 49 12.14 -12.95 -2.76
N GLU A 50 13.01 -13.54 -3.57
CA GLU A 50 13.83 -14.71 -3.16
C GLU A 50 14.75 -14.39 -1.97
N ASN A 51 15.15 -13.12 -1.82
CA ASN A 51 16.03 -12.67 -0.73
C ASN A 51 15.26 -12.12 0.48
N TYR A 52 13.93 -12.04 0.44
CA TYR A 52 13.14 -11.52 1.57
C TYR A 52 13.26 -12.46 2.79
N PRO A 53 13.33 -11.96 4.04
CA PRO A 53 13.29 -10.55 4.47
C PRO A 53 14.63 -9.81 4.46
N ASN A 54 15.71 -10.39 3.92
CA ASN A 54 17.01 -9.70 3.81
C ASN A 54 17.01 -8.57 2.77
N ASP A 55 16.06 -8.60 1.83
CA ASP A 55 15.84 -7.57 0.83
C ASP A 55 14.41 -7.03 0.90
N LYS A 56 14.18 -5.86 0.31
CA LYS A 56 12.88 -5.20 0.38
C LYS A 56 11.83 -6.01 -0.39
N PRO A 57 10.59 -6.09 0.11
CA PRO A 57 9.52 -6.69 -0.67
C PRO A 57 9.21 -5.82 -1.90
N LYS A 58 8.68 -6.45 -2.95
CA LYS A 58 8.16 -5.75 -4.13
C LYS A 58 6.78 -5.22 -3.82
N VAL A 59 6.63 -3.91 -3.90
CA VAL A 59 5.35 -3.24 -3.73
C VAL A 59 4.78 -2.93 -5.11
N ASN A 60 3.55 -3.36 -5.35
CA ASN A 60 2.82 -3.08 -6.56
C ASN A 60 1.50 -2.38 -6.23
N MET A 61 1.26 -1.27 -6.92
CA MET A 61 0.03 -0.49 -6.83
C MET A 61 -0.60 -0.27 -8.19
N ASP A 62 -0.07 -0.91 -9.24
CA ASP A 62 -0.64 -0.84 -10.58
C ASP A 62 -1.75 -1.88 -10.78
N THR A 63 -2.70 -1.87 -9.84
CA THR A 63 -3.90 -2.71 -9.92
C THR A 63 -4.99 -1.96 -10.69
N PHE A 64 -5.90 -2.71 -11.31
CA PHE A 64 -7.02 -2.12 -12.03
C PHE A 64 -7.91 -1.25 -11.13
N TYR A 65 -7.99 -1.60 -9.83
CA TYR A 65 -8.71 -0.84 -8.82
C TYR A 65 -8.10 0.55 -8.63
N ASN A 66 -6.78 0.64 -8.58
CA ASN A 66 -6.04 1.89 -8.33
C ASN A 66 -5.96 2.83 -9.54
N LYS A 67 -6.71 2.58 -10.62
CA LYS A 67 -6.71 3.45 -11.80
C LYS A 67 -7.17 4.88 -11.52
N HIS A 68 -7.95 5.06 -10.46
CA HIS A 68 -8.40 6.37 -10.02
C HIS A 68 -7.35 7.10 -9.14
N ILE A 69 -6.31 6.39 -8.69
CA ILE A 69 -5.21 6.96 -7.92
C ILE A 69 -4.15 7.54 -8.85
N ASN A 70 -3.71 8.75 -8.54
CA ASN A 70 -2.66 9.43 -9.27
C ASN A 70 -1.31 8.68 -9.19
N GLU A 71 -0.53 8.66 -10.27
CA GLU A 71 0.79 8.02 -10.26
C GLU A 71 1.72 8.62 -9.20
N LYS A 72 1.57 9.92 -8.91
CA LYS A 72 2.28 10.60 -7.81
C LYS A 72 1.99 9.98 -6.45
N ALA A 73 0.71 9.81 -6.10
CA ALA A 73 0.28 9.13 -4.89
C ALA A 73 0.81 7.69 -4.82
N LYS A 74 0.66 6.90 -5.91
CA LYS A 74 1.20 5.53 -5.98
C LYS A 74 2.71 5.51 -5.68
N LYS A 75 3.47 6.42 -6.29
CA LYS A 75 4.91 6.55 -6.04
C LYS A 75 5.21 6.93 -4.60
N LYS A 76 4.49 7.91 -4.02
CA LYS A 76 4.67 8.36 -2.64
C LYS A 76 4.43 7.22 -1.64
N ILE A 77 3.35 6.46 -1.84
CA ILE A 77 3.02 5.28 -1.03
C ILE A 77 4.14 4.24 -1.16
N CYS A 78 4.51 3.87 -2.38
CA CYS A 78 5.56 2.88 -2.63
C CYS A 78 6.91 3.29 -2.03
N ASP A 79 7.32 4.55 -2.19
CA ASP A 79 8.57 5.10 -1.66
C ASP A 79 8.58 5.08 -0.12
N SER A 80 7.49 5.54 0.50
CA SER A 80 7.34 5.51 1.97
C SER A 80 7.42 4.09 2.52
N LEU A 81 6.81 3.14 1.83
CA LEU A 81 6.76 1.73 2.21
C LEU A 81 8.13 1.06 2.03
N LEU A 82 8.84 1.35 0.94
CA LEU A 82 10.20 0.88 0.70
C LEU A 82 11.22 1.49 1.68
N GLN A 83 11.00 2.73 2.11
CA GLN A 83 11.82 3.38 3.14
C GLN A 83 11.60 2.72 4.51
N GLU A 84 10.34 2.45 4.87
CA GLU A 84 10.02 1.75 6.12
C GLU A 84 10.58 0.32 6.09
N ALA A 85 10.46 -0.39 4.96
CA ALA A 85 11.02 -1.72 4.77
C ALA A 85 12.53 -1.80 5.06
N GLU A 86 13.29 -0.71 4.83
CA GLU A 86 14.73 -0.66 5.16
C GLU A 86 15.00 -0.81 6.66
N GLN A 87 14.10 -0.29 7.50
CA GLN A 87 14.23 -0.34 8.95
C GLN A 87 13.98 -1.75 9.49
N PHE A 88 13.21 -2.55 8.76
CA PHE A 88 12.80 -3.89 9.14
C PHE A 88 13.54 -5.02 8.39
N LEU A 89 14.57 -4.68 7.60
CA LEU A 89 15.41 -5.67 6.91
C LEU A 89 15.96 -6.72 7.88
N GLY A 90 15.89 -7.98 7.48
CA GLY A 90 16.32 -9.13 8.27
C GLY A 90 15.22 -9.72 9.17
N GLY A 91 13.99 -9.20 9.11
CA GLY A 91 12.87 -9.72 9.88
C GLY A 91 11.50 -9.54 9.23
N ALA A 92 10.46 -10.02 9.91
CA ALA A 92 9.09 -9.89 9.44
C ALA A 92 8.66 -8.43 9.39
N MET A 93 8.28 -7.96 8.20
CA MET A 93 7.91 -6.56 7.99
C MET A 93 6.56 -6.38 7.32
N THR A 94 5.97 -7.40 6.72
CA THR A 94 4.72 -7.28 5.94
C THR A 94 3.58 -6.71 6.77
N TYR A 95 3.41 -7.20 8.00
CA TYR A 95 2.39 -6.68 8.93
C TYR A 95 2.63 -5.20 9.25
N SER A 96 3.87 -4.86 9.62
CA SER A 96 4.28 -3.50 9.95
C SER A 96 4.07 -2.56 8.78
N LEU A 97 4.39 -3.01 7.56
CA LEU A 97 4.19 -2.25 6.33
C LEU A 97 2.71 -2.01 6.03
N ILE A 98 1.87 -3.04 6.25
CA ILE A 98 0.43 -2.91 6.05
C ILE A 98 -0.16 -1.91 7.05
N GLU A 99 0.19 -2.01 8.32
CA GLU A 99 -0.28 -1.08 9.36
C GLU A 99 0.29 0.33 9.16
N PHE A 100 1.55 0.46 8.75
CA PHE A 100 2.15 1.76 8.44
C PHE A 100 1.36 2.53 7.37
N ILE A 101 0.99 1.86 6.27
CA ILE A 101 0.14 2.48 5.25
C ILE A 101 -1.27 2.76 5.78
N LYS A 102 -1.80 1.95 6.69
CA LYS A 102 -3.11 2.18 7.31
C LYS A 102 -3.11 3.45 8.15
N GLU A 103 -2.05 3.67 8.93
CA GLU A 103 -1.87 4.87 9.75
C GLU A 103 -1.62 6.10 8.87
N LYS A 104 -0.83 5.94 7.82
CA LYS A 104 -0.53 6.99 6.85
C LYS A 104 -1.60 7.17 5.78
N TYR A 105 -2.64 6.35 5.77
CA TYR A 105 -3.68 6.36 4.75
C TYR A 105 -4.34 7.73 4.66
N ASP A 106 -4.66 8.34 5.81
CA ASP A 106 -5.30 9.66 5.83
C ASP A 106 -4.39 10.74 5.23
N GLU A 107 -3.09 10.75 5.60
CA GLU A 107 -2.08 11.68 5.06
C GLU A 107 -1.85 11.47 3.55
N LEU A 108 -1.66 10.21 3.13
CA LEU A 108 -1.44 9.83 1.74
C LEU A 108 -2.66 10.11 0.86
N THR A 109 -3.87 10.02 1.44
CA THR A 109 -5.12 10.31 0.74
C THR A 109 -5.65 11.74 0.94
N ALA A 110 -5.02 12.54 1.80
CA ALA A 110 -5.36 13.95 1.99
C ALA A 110 -4.68 14.85 0.95
N GLU A 111 -3.41 14.58 0.62
CA GLU A 111 -2.61 15.48 -0.23
C GLU A 111 -2.84 15.30 -1.74
N ASP A 112 -3.05 14.07 -2.22
CA ASP A 112 -3.13 13.77 -3.67
C ASP A 112 -4.57 13.64 -4.22
N PHE A 113 -5.57 13.52 -3.34
CA PHE A 113 -6.99 13.45 -3.73
C PHE A 113 -7.73 14.79 -3.62
N SER A 114 -7.02 15.87 -3.34
CA SER A 114 -7.60 17.20 -3.44
C SER A 114 -8.18 17.34 -4.83
N LEU A 115 -9.51 17.45 -4.90
CA LEU A 115 -10.26 17.69 -6.12
C LEU A 115 -9.46 18.63 -7.01
N THR A 116 -9.33 18.30 -8.29
CA THR A 116 -9.09 19.31 -9.30
C THR A 116 -10.20 20.34 -9.12
N THR A 117 -9.91 21.42 -8.40
CA THR A 117 -10.77 22.59 -8.33
C THR A 117 -10.74 23.19 -9.73
N PHE A 118 -11.65 22.72 -10.57
CA PHE A 118 -12.13 23.49 -11.69
C PHE A 118 -12.91 24.68 -11.10
N VAL A 119 -12.24 25.81 -10.91
CA VAL A 119 -12.81 27.17 -10.97
C VAL A 119 -11.65 28.08 -11.41
N GLU A 120 -11.51 28.39 -12.69
CA GLU A 120 -12.25 29.35 -13.50
C GLU A 120 -11.33 30.54 -13.79
N ALA A 121 -11.27 30.88 -15.07
CA ALA A 121 -10.48 31.95 -15.61
C ALA A 121 -10.73 33.26 -14.83
N SER A 122 -9.66 33.95 -14.49
CA SER A 122 -9.70 35.41 -14.42
C SER A 122 -8.55 35.90 -15.27
N SER A 123 -8.87 36.10 -16.54
CA SER A 123 -8.06 36.83 -17.50
C SER A 123 -7.58 38.15 -16.87
N PRO A 124 -6.30 38.51 -17.02
CA PRO A 124 -5.86 39.85 -16.68
C PRO A 124 -6.35 40.85 -17.73
N VAL A 125 -6.57 42.08 -17.27
CA VAL A 125 -6.59 43.36 -18.02
C VAL A 125 -7.94 43.83 -18.58
N GLU A 126 -8.50 44.86 -17.95
CA GLU A 126 -8.55 46.22 -18.53
C GLU A 126 -8.46 47.28 -17.42
#